data_AF-A0A844FSM0-F1
#
_entry.id   AF-A0A844FSM0-F1
#
_cell.length_a   1.000
_cell.length_b   1.000
_cell.length_c   1.000
_cell.angle_alpha   90.00
_cell.angle_beta   90.00
_cell.angle_gamma   90.00
#
_symmetry.space_group_name_H-M   'P 1'
#
loop_
_entity.id
_entity.type
_entity.pdbx_description
1 polymer ?
#
loop_
_entity_poly.entity_id
_entity_poly.type
_entity_poly.pdbx_seq_one_letter_code
_entity_poly.pdbx_strand_id
1 'polypeptide(L)' 'MKIRSKAQSFMITVRENDDKIWQGDITWIDNNRTQQFRSALELLNLINSALEDDREEEKKNEIL' A
#
# COMPACT_ATOMS: atom_id res chain seq x y z
N MET A 1 17.64 -21.98 6.12
CA MET A 1 16.46 -21.24 6.61
C MET A 1 16.05 -20.26 5.52
N LYS A 2 15.03 -20.58 4.71
CA LYS A 2 14.52 -19.63 3.69
C LYS A 2 13.67 -18.61 4.42
N ILE A 3 14.23 -17.42 4.66
CA ILE A 3 13.43 -16.26 5.04
C ILE A 3 12.55 -15.99 3.82
N ARG A 4 11.28 -16.38 3.88
CA ARG A 4 10.30 -15.91 2.90
C ARG A 4 10.06 -14.45 3.26
N SER A 5 10.81 -13.53 2.67
CA SER A 5 10.43 -12.12 2.72
C SER A 5 9.10 -12.02 1.98
N LYS A 6 8.00 -11.82 2.72
CA LYS A 6 6.70 -11.51 2.12
C LYS A 6 6.89 -10.17 1.40
N ALA A 7 6.96 -10.22 0.08
CA ALA A 7 7.13 -9.03 -0.75
C ALA A 7 5.74 -8.56 -1.13
N GLN A 8 5.32 -7.40 -0.62
CA GLN A 8 4.09 -6.77 -1.08
C GLN A 8 4.38 -5.96 -2.34
N SER A 9 3.62 -6.20 -3.40
CA SER A 9 3.77 -5.52 -4.67
C SER A 9 2.59 -4.57 -4.91
N PHE A 10 2.89 -3.38 -5.44
CA PHE A 10 1.87 -2.37 -5.74
C PHE A 10 2.13 -1.70 -7.09
N MET A 11 1.05 -1.22 -7.70
CA MET A 11 1.06 -0.40 -8.91
C MET A 11 0.62 1.02 -8.55
N ILE A 12 1.39 2.03 -8.96
CA ILE A 12 1.03 3.45 -8.79
C ILE A 12 0.67 4.03 -10.15
N THR A 13 -0.52 4.63 -10.23
CA THR A 13 -0.95 5.45 -11.36
C THR A 13 -0.92 6.91 -10.91
N VAL A 14 -0.04 7.71 -11.48
CA VAL A 14 0.00 9.16 -11.24
C VAL A 14 -0.87 9.84 -12.29
N ARG A 15 -1.84 10.66 -11.85
CA ARG A 15 -2.67 11.47 -12.73
C ARG A 15 -2.07 12.85 -12.80
N GLU A 16 -1.76 13.30 -14.02
CA GLU A 16 -1.33 14.67 -14.25
C GLU A 16 -2.55 15.58 -14.18
N ASN A 17 -2.56 16.44 -13.17
CA ASN A 17 -3.53 17.52 -13.01
C ASN A 17 -2.76 18.84 -13.11
N ASP A 18 -3.39 19.92 -13.59
CA ASP A 18 -2.76 21.22 -13.87
C ASP A 18 -1.94 21.80 -12.70
N ASP A 19 -2.27 21.40 -11.46
CA ASP A 19 -1.59 21.82 -10.23
C ASP A 19 -0.26 21.08 -9.93
N LYS A 20 0.15 20.10 -10.76
CA LYS A 20 1.38 19.29 -10.56
C LYS A 20 1.49 18.63 -9.18
N ILE A 21 0.36 18.31 -8.57
CA ILE A 21 0.33 17.59 -7.29
C ILE A 21 0.42 16.09 -7.59
N TRP A 22 1.20 15.36 -6.78
CA TRP A 22 1.22 13.89 -6.80
C TRP A 22 -0.14 13.37 -6.35
N GLN A 23 -1.03 13.18 -7.31
CA GLN A 23 -2.37 12.63 -7.12
C GLN A 23 -2.54 11.40 -8.00
N GLY A 24 -3.38 10.46 -7.57
CA GLY A 24 -3.63 9.25 -8.32
C GLY A 24 -4.07 8.09 -7.44
N ASP A 25 -3.78 6.89 -7.91
CA ASP A 25 -4.25 5.65 -7.31
C ASP A 25 -3.08 4.70 -7.08
N ILE A 26 -3.08 4.01 -5.94
CA ILE A 26 -2.20 2.89 -5.63
C ILE A 26 -3.04 1.61 -5.54
N THR A 27 -2.65 0.59 -6.29
CA THR A 27 -3.30 -0.73 -6.30
C THR A 27 -2.35 -1.76 -5.74
N TRP A 28 -2.73 -2.36 -4.62
CA TRP A 28 -2.05 -3.49 -3.98
C TRP A 28 -2.36 -4.77 -4.76
N ILE A 29 -1.34 -5.39 -5.33
CA ILE A 29 -1.48 -6.57 -6.19
C ILE A 29 -1.89 -7.79 -5.35
N ASP A 30 -1.34 -7.93 -4.15
CA ASP A 30 -1.57 -9.09 -3.30
C ASP A 30 -2.97 -9.11 -2.68
N ASN A 31 -3.50 -7.93 -2.31
CA ASN A 31 -4.79 -7.78 -1.63
C ASN A 31 -5.90 -7.28 -2.57
N ASN A 32 -5.58 -7.09 -3.86
CA ASN A 32 -6.44 -6.49 -4.88
C ASN A 32 -7.15 -5.19 -4.41
N ARG A 33 -6.48 -4.43 -3.53
CA ARG A 33 -7.02 -3.24 -2.87
C ARG A 33 -6.53 -2.01 -3.63
N THR A 34 -7.43 -1.13 -4.02
CA THR A 34 -7.07 0.15 -4.65
C THR A 34 -7.40 1.29 -3.70
N GLN A 35 -6.45 2.21 -3.51
CA GLN A 35 -6.58 3.39 -2.66
C GLN A 35 -6.15 4.64 -3.42
N GLN A 36 -6.82 5.75 -3.18
CA GLN A 36 -6.47 7.03 -3.81
C GLN A 36 -5.51 7.81 -2.92
N PHE A 37 -4.56 8.51 -3.53
CA PHE A 37 -3.73 9.50 -2.86
C PHE A 37 -3.91 10.86 -3.53
N ARG A 38 -3.90 11.91 -2.71
CA ARG A 38 -4.09 13.31 -3.11
C ARG A 38 -2.84 14.16 -2.86
N SER A 39 -1.78 13.55 -2.32
CA SER A 39 -0.46 14.16 -2.15
C SER A 39 0.65 13.12 -2.06
N ALA A 40 1.91 13.57 -2.23
CA ALA A 40 3.09 12.73 -2.03
C ALA A 40 3.19 12.17 -0.59
N LEU A 41 2.75 12.94 0.41
CA LEU A 41 2.75 12.50 1.80
C LEU A 41 1.73 11.38 2.04
N GLU A 42 0.52 11.51 1.46
CA GLU A 42 -0.48 10.43 1.50
C GLU A 42 0.04 9.17 0.81
N LEU A 43 0.71 9.31 -0.34
CA LEU A 43 1.33 8.16 -1.01
C LEU A 43 2.37 7.47 -0.12
N LEU A 44 3.24 8.24 0.55
CA LEU A 44 4.24 7.69 1.46
C LEU A 44 3.58 6.98 2.66
N ASN A 45 2.50 7.53 3.20
CA ASN A 45 1.74 6.89 4.29
C ASN A 45 1.11 5.57 3.83
N LEU A 46 0.57 5.51 2.61
CA LEU A 46 0.03 4.28 2.03
C LEU A 46 1.13 3.23 1.84
N ILE A 47 2.31 3.62 1.33
CA ILE A 47 3.45 2.70 1.19
C ILE A 47 3.93 2.22 2.56
N ASN A 48 3.98 3.10 3.57
CA ASN A 48 4.33 2.71 4.93
C ASN A 48 3.32 1.72 5.50
N SER A 49 2.03 1.88 5.23
CA SER A 49 0.99 0.93 5.69
C SER A 49 1.14 -0.47 5.12
N ALA A 50 1.83 -0.65 3.98
CA ALA A 50 2.16 -1.97 3.43
C ALA A 50 2.93 -2.84 4.43
N LEU A 51 3.83 -2.22 5.18
CA LEU A 51 4.65 -2.87 6.19
C LEU A 51 3.91 -3.08 7.51
N GLU A 52 2.75 -2.44 7.68
CA GLU A 52 1.95 -2.47 8.91
C GLU A 52 0.76 -3.42 8.84
N ASP A 53 0.13 -3.58 7.66
CA ASP A 53 -1.01 -4.49 7.41
C ASP A 53 -0.68 -5.94 7.76
N ASP A 54 0.60 -6.34 7.68
CA ASP A 54 1.08 -7.67 8.10
C ASP A 54 0.86 -7.94 9.61
N ARG A 55 0.77 -6.91 10.45
CA ARG A 55 0.60 -7.06 11.91
C ARG A 55 -0.85 -7.29 12.35
N GLU A 56 -1.83 -6.91 11.52
CA GLU A 56 -3.25 -7.10 11.85
C GLU A 56 -3.77 -8.47 11.39
N GLU A 57 -3.28 -9.01 10.28
CA GLU A 57 -3.60 -10.38 9.85
C GLU A 57 -3.08 -11.45 10.81
N GLU A 58 -1.87 -11.27 11.37
CA GLU A 58 -1.31 -12.21 12.35
C GLU A 58 -2.10 -12.21 13.66
N LYS A 59 -2.49 -11.04 14.17
CA LYS A 59 -3.30 -10.92 15.39
C LYS A 59 -4.70 -11.52 15.25
N LYS A 60 -5.29 -11.50 14.06
CA LYS A 60 -6.62 -12.07 13.81
C LYS A 60 -6.59 -13.60 13.78
N ASN A 61 -5.45 -14.20 13.43
CA ASN A 61 -5.25 -15.65 13.39
C ASN A 61 -4.81 -16.24 14.74
N GLU A 62 -4.39 -15.42 15.71
CA GLU A 62 -4.11 -15.85 17.09
C GLU A 62 -5.33 -15.84 18.02
N ILE A 63 -6.46 -15.26 17.60
CA ILE A 63 -7.71 -15.16 18.41
C ILE A 63 -8.76 -16.23 17.98
N LEU A 64 -8.33 -17.34 17.38
CA LEU A 64 -9.17 -18.50 17.05
C LEU A 64 -8.66 -19.78 17.72
#